data_AF-A0AAW4FN75-F1
#
_entry.id   AF-A0AAW4FN75-F1
#
_cell.length_a   1.000
_cell.length_b   1.000
_cell.length_c   1.000
_cell.angle_alpha   90.00
_cell.angle_beta   90.00
_cell.angle_gamma   90.00
#
_symmetry.space_group_name_H-M   'P 1'
#
loop_
_entity.id
_entity.type
_entity.pdbx_description
1 polymer ?
#
loop_
_entity_poly.entity_id
_entity_poly.type
_entity_poly.pdbx_seq_one_letter_code
_entity_poly.pdbx_strand_id
1 'polypeptide(L)'
;MTLLSAINQVCDVVSLDQFDSIYGSNDPNARTMVALAQEAGDEIARRADWQQLLKERVALSSPEPLPDDYERLTPGGAVRSAAGAFYRPVTNSSQWAVIVGVVSAQPYFFIKGNQVLFSPAATGVGSVIEYVSKFWVLHDPDGPGDTLEADDDTTLFPERLLVKGILWRWKRQKGLPFDDNLAEFEADLLQEINADRGAS
;
A
#
# COMPACT_ATOMS: atom_id res chain seq x y z
N MET A 1 9.14 -8.94 12.05
CA MET A 1 10.34 -8.14 12.38
C MET A 1 9.88 -6.72 12.67
N THR A 2 10.36 -6.09 13.75
CA THR A 2 9.95 -4.72 14.12
C THR A 2 10.80 -3.66 13.42
N LEU A 3 10.33 -2.41 13.39
CA LEU A 3 11.07 -1.26 12.88
C LEU A 3 12.46 -1.12 13.52
N LEU A 4 12.52 -1.20 14.86
CA LEU A 4 13.78 -1.13 15.61
C LEU A 4 14.78 -2.19 15.14
N SER A 5 14.30 -3.43 15.02
CA SER A 5 15.15 -4.54 14.59
C SER A 5 15.60 -4.41 13.12
N ALA A 6 14.74 -3.89 12.24
CA ALA A 6 15.09 -3.65 10.85
C ALA A 6 16.17 -2.56 10.71
N ILE A 7 16.04 -1.45 11.45
CA ILE A 7 17.04 -0.38 11.42
C ILE A 7 18.36 -0.85 12.05
N ASN A 8 18.33 -1.58 13.16
CA ASN A 8 19.56 -2.08 13.80
C ASN A 8 20.30 -3.08 12.90
N GLN A 9 19.60 -3.90 12.10
CA GLN A 9 20.26 -4.72 11.07
C GLN A 9 20.99 -3.87 10.01
N VAL A 10 20.45 -2.71 9.64
CA VAL A 10 21.16 -1.80 8.74
C VAL A 10 22.37 -1.19 9.45
N CYS A 11 22.23 -0.76 10.71
CA CYS A 11 23.34 -0.22 11.51
C CYS A 11 24.55 -1.17 11.54
N ASP A 12 24.30 -2.46 11.73
CA ASP A 12 25.34 -3.50 11.72
C ASP A 12 26.11 -3.56 10.38
N VAL A 13 25.43 -3.30 9.26
CA VAL A 13 26.04 -3.31 7.91
C VAL A 13 26.80 -2.01 7.63
N VAL A 14 26.31 -0.87 8.12
CA VAL A 14 26.90 0.45 7.86
C VAL A 14 27.86 0.94 8.93
N SER A 15 28.18 0.07 9.91
CA SER A 15 29.06 0.36 11.05
C SER A 15 28.59 1.54 11.90
N LEU A 16 27.28 1.63 12.13
CA LEU A 16 26.69 2.52 13.14
C LEU A 16 26.40 1.73 14.41
N ASP A 17 26.43 2.39 15.56
CA ASP A 17 25.96 1.78 16.81
C ASP A 17 24.45 1.48 16.71
N GLN A 18 24.03 0.38 17.32
CA GLN A 18 22.61 0.04 17.42
C GLN A 18 21.88 1.04 18.33
N PHE A 19 20.61 1.29 18.02
CA PHE A 19 19.74 2.11 18.86
C PHE A 19 19.01 1.23 19.87
N ASP A 20 18.90 1.71 21.12
CA ASP A 20 17.99 1.11 22.11
C ASP A 20 16.53 1.46 21.79
N SER A 21 16.31 2.66 21.24
CA SER A 21 15.02 3.19 20.80
C SER A 21 15.24 4.24 19.72
N ILE A 22 14.40 4.24 18.69
CA ILE A 22 14.51 5.13 17.54
C ILE A 22 13.40 6.18 17.61
N TYR A 23 12.18 5.74 17.94
CA TYR A 23 11.05 6.61 18.15
C TYR A 23 11.21 7.45 19.43
N GLY A 24 11.01 8.76 19.32
CA GLY A 24 11.26 9.70 20.43
C GLY A 24 12.74 10.03 20.66
N SER A 25 13.67 9.45 19.88
CA SER A 25 15.10 9.76 19.98
C SER A 25 15.42 11.19 19.51
N ASN A 26 16.36 11.82 20.21
CA ASN A 26 16.95 13.10 19.80
C ASN A 26 18.18 12.93 18.89
N ASP A 27 18.60 11.70 18.61
CA ASP A 27 19.69 11.42 17.68
C ASP A 27 19.25 11.73 16.23
N PRO A 28 19.93 12.65 15.52
CA PRO A 28 19.66 12.92 14.10
C PRO A 28 19.79 11.69 13.20
N ASN A 29 20.67 10.73 13.52
CA ASN A 29 20.82 9.49 12.76
C ASN A 29 19.58 8.61 12.91
N ALA A 30 19.07 8.43 14.14
CA ALA A 30 17.83 7.69 14.39
C ALA A 30 16.66 8.26 13.56
N ARG A 31 16.48 9.59 13.59
CA ARG A 31 15.45 10.28 12.81
C ARG A 31 15.63 10.11 11.30
N THR A 32 16.87 10.11 10.83
CA THR A 32 17.19 9.86 9.42
C THR A 32 16.82 8.43 9.03
N MET A 33 17.14 7.43 9.85
CA MET A 33 16.81 6.04 9.58
C MET A 33 15.29 5.81 9.52
N VAL A 34 14.50 6.43 10.40
CA VAL A 34 13.02 6.38 10.33
C VAL A 34 12.51 7.00 9.03
N ALA A 35 13.01 8.17 8.64
CA ALA A 35 12.59 8.82 7.41
C ALA A 35 12.89 7.96 6.17
N LEU A 36 14.05 7.30 6.14
CA LEU A 36 14.41 6.36 5.08
C LEU A 36 13.54 5.09 5.10
N ALA A 37 13.18 4.60 6.28
CA ALA A 37 12.30 3.45 6.46
C ALA A 37 10.88 3.75 5.97
N GLN A 38 10.34 4.93 6.33
CA GLN A 38 9.04 5.40 5.86
C GLN A 38 9.02 5.49 4.32
N GLU A 39 10.03 6.15 3.72
CA GLU A 39 10.11 6.29 2.27
C GLU A 39 10.23 4.93 1.56
N ALA A 40 11.02 4.01 2.14
CA ALA A 40 11.15 2.65 1.62
C ALA A 40 9.83 1.87 1.70
N GLY A 41 9.14 1.92 2.84
CA GLY A 41 7.86 1.23 3.02
C GLY A 41 6.78 1.76 2.10
N ASP A 42 6.67 3.08 1.96
CA ASP A 42 5.72 3.73 1.03
C ASP A 42 5.99 3.35 -0.43
N GLU A 43 7.26 3.17 -0.83
CA GLU A 43 7.59 2.66 -2.16
C GLU A 43 7.16 1.19 -2.29
N ILE A 44 7.62 0.32 -1.39
CA ILE A 44 7.40 -1.13 -1.47
C ILE A 44 5.90 -1.44 -1.50
N ALA A 45 5.11 -0.80 -0.62
CA ALA A 45 3.67 -0.98 -0.54
C ALA A 45 2.95 -0.61 -1.85
N ARG A 46 3.43 0.40 -2.59
CA ARG A 46 2.83 0.82 -3.87
C ARG A 46 3.26 -0.02 -5.07
N ARG A 47 4.36 -0.76 -4.98
CA ARG A 47 4.91 -1.52 -6.12
C ARG A 47 4.20 -2.83 -6.42
N ALA A 48 3.36 -3.31 -5.51
CA ALA A 48 2.55 -4.51 -5.72
C ALA A 48 1.23 -4.48 -4.97
N ASP A 49 0.31 -5.33 -5.42
CA ASP A 49 -0.94 -5.63 -4.73
C ASP A 49 -0.67 -6.74 -3.69
N TRP A 50 0.05 -6.41 -2.61
CA TRP A 50 0.43 -7.37 -1.57
C TRP A 50 -0.81 -8.02 -0.95
N GLN A 51 -0.80 -9.35 -0.77
CA GLN A 51 -1.96 -10.09 -0.26
C GLN A 51 -2.54 -9.52 1.04
N GLN A 52 -1.68 -9.11 1.97
CA GLN A 52 -2.12 -8.56 3.26
C GLN A 52 -2.78 -7.17 3.15
N LEU A 53 -2.49 -6.44 2.06
CA LEU A 53 -3.07 -5.13 1.75
C LEU A 53 -4.35 -5.23 0.92
N LEU A 54 -4.71 -6.41 0.41
CA LEU A 54 -5.98 -6.61 -0.29
C LEU A 54 -7.14 -6.56 0.70
N LYS A 55 -8.12 -5.72 0.41
CA LYS A 55 -9.32 -5.52 1.23
C LYS A 55 -10.58 -5.58 0.37
N GLU A 56 -11.68 -5.98 1.00
CA GLU A 56 -13.01 -5.92 0.42
C GLU A 56 -13.91 -4.99 1.24
N ARG A 57 -14.78 -4.25 0.55
CA ARG A 57 -15.82 -3.44 1.17
C ARG A 57 -17.16 -3.64 0.47
N VAL A 58 -18.19 -3.90 1.28
CA VAL A 58 -19.57 -3.88 0.79
C VAL A 58 -20.08 -2.44 0.81
N ALA A 59 -20.56 -1.96 -0.33
CA ALA A 59 -21.18 -0.66 -0.45
C ALA A 59 -22.51 -0.61 0.34
N LEU A 60 -22.61 0.34 1.27
CA LEU A 60 -23.79 0.56 2.11
C LEU A 60 -24.68 1.66 1.54
N SER A 61 -24.13 2.52 0.68
CA SER A 61 -24.85 3.59 -0.01
C SER A 61 -24.49 3.67 -1.50
N SER A 62 -25.26 4.46 -2.27
CA SER A 62 -24.91 4.82 -3.65
C SER A 62 -25.14 6.32 -3.85
N PRO A 63 -24.08 7.14 -3.98
CA PRO A 63 -22.66 6.78 -4.04
C PRO A 63 -22.12 6.18 -2.73
N GLU A 64 -21.05 5.39 -2.82
CA GLU A 64 -20.35 4.80 -1.65
C GLU A 64 -19.08 5.59 -1.35
N PRO A 65 -18.86 6.10 -0.13
CA PRO A 65 -17.58 6.69 0.25
C PRO A 65 -16.46 5.65 0.25
N LEU A 66 -15.31 6.02 -0.30
CA LEU A 66 -14.12 5.19 -0.20
C LEU A 66 -13.61 5.17 1.26
N PRO A 67 -13.11 4.03 1.75
CA PRO A 67 -12.46 3.91 3.05
C PRO A 67 -11.28 4.88 3.23
N ASP A 68 -10.96 5.22 4.47
CA ASP A 68 -9.79 6.05 4.79
C ASP A 68 -8.47 5.38 4.40
N ASP A 69 -8.45 4.04 4.41
CA ASP A 69 -7.30 3.23 4.05
C ASP A 69 -7.20 2.94 2.55
N TYR A 70 -8.10 3.47 1.71
CA TYR A 70 -8.09 3.22 0.27
C TYR A 70 -6.88 3.85 -0.43
N GLU A 71 -6.15 3.04 -1.22
CA GLU A 71 -5.11 3.51 -2.16
C GLU A 71 -5.59 3.45 -3.61
N ARG A 72 -5.97 2.25 -4.06
CA ARG A 72 -6.39 1.96 -5.45
C ARG A 72 -7.32 0.76 -5.51
N LEU A 73 -8.09 0.66 -6.59
CA LEU A 73 -8.83 -0.55 -6.90
C LEU A 73 -7.91 -1.68 -7.38
N THR A 74 -8.30 -2.93 -7.12
CA THR A 74 -7.61 -4.09 -7.71
C THR A 74 -7.78 -4.13 -9.23
N PRO A 75 -6.76 -4.58 -9.99
CA PRO A 75 -6.90 -4.74 -11.43
C PRO A 75 -7.85 -5.90 -11.75
N GLY A 76 -8.58 -5.80 -12.87
CA GLY A 76 -9.28 -6.96 -13.44
C GLY A 76 -10.69 -7.25 -12.93
N GLY A 77 -11.33 -6.34 -12.19
CA GLY A 77 -12.75 -6.50 -11.84
C GLY A 77 -13.13 -6.05 -10.43
N ALA A 78 -12.49 -5.01 -9.90
CA ALA A 78 -12.62 -4.60 -8.51
C ALA A 78 -14.04 -4.34 -7.99
N VAL A 79 -15.02 -4.06 -8.86
CA VAL A 79 -16.38 -3.75 -8.42
C VAL A 79 -17.33 -4.78 -9.00
N ARG A 80 -18.01 -5.53 -8.12
CA ARG A 80 -18.96 -6.58 -8.46
C ARG A 80 -20.29 -6.36 -7.75
N SER A 81 -21.40 -6.64 -8.41
CA SER A 81 -22.72 -6.58 -7.78
C SER A 81 -22.88 -7.72 -6.76
N ALA A 82 -23.90 -7.63 -5.91
CA ALA A 82 -24.26 -8.73 -5.01
C ALA A 82 -24.53 -10.06 -5.76
N ALA A 83 -24.92 -10.00 -7.04
CA ALA A 83 -25.15 -11.15 -7.90
C ALA A 83 -23.88 -11.62 -8.66
N GLY A 84 -22.73 -10.96 -8.45
CA GLY A 84 -21.45 -11.31 -9.08
C GLY A 84 -21.22 -10.69 -10.47
N ALA A 85 -22.05 -9.74 -10.91
CA ALA A 85 -21.84 -9.06 -12.18
C ALA A 85 -20.78 -7.95 -12.03
N PHE A 86 -19.75 -7.97 -12.87
CA PHE A 86 -18.70 -6.96 -12.87
C PHE A 86 -19.19 -5.62 -13.43
N TYR A 87 -18.89 -4.55 -12.72
CA TYR A 87 -19.07 -3.19 -13.19
C TYR A 87 -17.92 -2.81 -14.12
N ARG A 88 -18.25 -2.13 -15.22
CA ARG A 88 -17.23 -1.58 -16.10
C ARG A 88 -16.71 -0.23 -15.55
N PRO A 89 -15.39 -0.06 -15.42
CA PRO A 89 -14.83 1.22 -15.01
C PRO A 89 -15.04 2.27 -16.09
N VAL A 90 -15.46 3.45 -15.67
CA VAL A 90 -15.40 4.68 -16.47
C VAL A 90 -14.31 5.54 -15.87
N THR A 91 -13.41 6.08 -16.69
CA THR A 91 -12.27 6.89 -16.21
C THR A 91 -12.39 8.37 -16.59
N ASN A 92 -13.39 8.73 -17.41
CA ASN A 92 -13.60 10.08 -17.89
C ASN A 92 -14.98 10.61 -17.46
N SER A 93 -15.00 11.83 -16.91
CA SER A 93 -16.21 12.48 -16.42
C SER A 93 -17.27 12.76 -17.50
N SER A 94 -16.86 13.01 -18.75
CA SER A 94 -17.80 13.22 -19.87
C SER A 94 -18.50 11.93 -20.28
N GLN A 95 -17.76 10.81 -20.33
CA GLN A 95 -18.33 9.48 -20.56
C GLN A 95 -19.29 9.10 -19.44
N TRP A 96 -18.93 9.40 -18.19
CA TRP A 96 -19.81 9.18 -17.04
C TRP A 96 -21.13 9.94 -17.18
N ALA A 97 -21.10 11.20 -17.59
CA ALA A 97 -22.31 12.00 -17.79
C ALA A 97 -23.25 11.38 -18.85
N VAL A 98 -22.70 10.83 -19.93
CA VAL A 98 -23.50 10.13 -20.96
C VAL A 98 -24.12 8.85 -20.39
N ILE A 99 -23.32 8.05 -19.67
CA ILE A 99 -23.75 6.76 -19.10
C ILE A 99 -24.85 6.93 -18.04
N VAL A 100 -24.80 7.98 -17.23
CA VAL A 100 -25.86 8.24 -16.24
C VAL A 100 -27.14 8.76 -16.90
N GLY A 101 -27.03 9.44 -18.05
CA GLY A 101 -28.18 9.92 -18.82
C GLY A 101 -28.93 8.83 -19.60
N VAL A 102 -28.31 7.67 -19.84
CA VAL A 102 -28.90 6.57 -20.61
C VAL A 102 -28.83 5.28 -19.81
N VAL A 103 -30.00 4.74 -19.45
CA VAL A 103 -30.07 3.49 -18.68
C VAL A 103 -29.43 2.34 -19.48
N SER A 104 -28.45 1.68 -18.87
CA SER A 104 -27.75 0.53 -19.44
C SER A 104 -28.00 -0.72 -18.60
N ALA A 105 -28.18 -1.85 -19.26
CA ALA A 105 -28.21 -3.16 -18.59
C ALA A 105 -26.81 -3.57 -18.08
N GLN A 106 -25.75 -3.11 -18.74
CA GLN A 106 -24.38 -3.24 -18.25
C GLN A 106 -24.16 -2.25 -17.10
N PRO A 107 -23.77 -2.71 -15.90
CA PRO A 107 -23.42 -1.83 -14.80
C PRO A 107 -22.06 -1.15 -15.02
N TYR A 108 -21.95 0.10 -14.59
CA TYR A 108 -20.75 0.94 -14.66
C TYR A 108 -20.46 1.61 -13.32
N PHE A 109 -19.19 1.83 -13.03
CA PHE A 109 -18.78 2.63 -11.89
C PHE A 109 -17.82 3.75 -12.30
N PHE A 110 -17.77 4.80 -11.50
CA PHE A 110 -16.82 5.91 -11.66
C PHE A 110 -16.36 6.38 -10.28
N ILE A 111 -15.07 6.66 -10.13
CA ILE A 111 -14.54 7.25 -8.90
C ILE A 111 -14.45 8.77 -9.05
N LYS A 112 -15.10 9.50 -8.16
CA LYS A 112 -15.03 10.96 -8.09
C LYS A 112 -15.28 11.45 -6.67
N GLY A 113 -14.47 12.41 -6.20
CA GLY A 113 -14.69 13.06 -4.92
C GLY A 113 -14.57 12.14 -3.71
N ASN A 114 -13.63 11.18 -3.76
CA ASN A 114 -13.44 10.13 -2.75
C ASN A 114 -14.66 9.19 -2.55
N GLN A 115 -15.42 8.95 -3.63
CA GLN A 115 -16.56 8.05 -3.63
C GLN A 115 -16.60 7.22 -4.90
N VAL A 116 -17.21 6.04 -4.82
CA VAL A 116 -17.61 5.20 -5.95
C VAL A 116 -19.04 5.54 -6.32
N LEU A 117 -19.24 5.96 -7.56
CA LEU A 117 -20.53 6.23 -8.14
C LEU A 117 -20.95 5.03 -8.98
N PHE A 118 -22.24 4.68 -8.95
CA PHE A 118 -22.79 3.51 -9.64
C PHE A 118 -23.84 3.91 -10.68
N SER A 119 -23.87 3.22 -11.81
CA SER A 119 -24.93 3.33 -12.81
C SER A 119 -25.33 1.93 -13.28
N PRO A 120 -26.62 1.54 -13.13
CA PRO A 120 -27.68 2.28 -12.45
C PRO A 120 -27.44 2.41 -10.93
N ALA A 121 -27.79 3.56 -10.34
CA ALA A 121 -27.53 3.84 -8.92
C ALA A 121 -28.17 2.81 -7.97
N ALA A 122 -29.34 2.27 -8.33
CA ALA A 122 -30.04 1.23 -7.55
C ALA A 122 -29.23 -0.07 -7.38
N THR A 123 -28.19 -0.29 -8.19
CA THR A 123 -27.35 -1.48 -8.12
C THR A 123 -26.17 -1.32 -7.15
N GLY A 124 -25.85 -0.09 -6.72
CA GLY A 124 -24.67 0.18 -5.91
C GLY A 124 -24.71 -0.46 -4.52
N VAL A 125 -25.85 -0.36 -3.82
CA VAL A 125 -25.98 -0.93 -2.47
C VAL A 125 -25.84 -2.44 -2.51
N GLY A 126 -24.97 -2.99 -1.66
CA GLY A 126 -24.64 -4.42 -1.61
C GLY A 126 -23.60 -4.87 -2.64
N SER A 127 -23.11 -3.97 -3.50
CA SER A 127 -21.95 -4.26 -4.36
C SER A 127 -20.69 -4.42 -3.52
N VAL A 128 -19.79 -5.31 -3.93
CA VAL A 128 -18.48 -5.50 -3.32
C VAL A 128 -17.43 -4.73 -4.12
N ILE A 129 -16.61 -3.98 -3.41
CA ILE A 129 -15.47 -3.20 -3.91
C ILE A 129 -14.21 -3.83 -3.33
N GLU A 130 -13.35 -4.32 -4.21
CA GLU A 130 -12.04 -4.89 -3.91
C GLU A 130 -10.99 -3.81 -4.16
N TYR A 131 -10.13 -3.57 -3.17
CA TYR A 131 -9.15 -2.50 -3.22
C TYR A 131 -7.86 -2.91 -2.51
N VAL A 132 -6.80 -2.16 -2.80
CA VAL A 132 -5.52 -2.23 -2.09
C VAL A 132 -5.52 -1.12 -1.04
N SER A 133 -5.22 -1.49 0.19
CA SER A 133 -5.06 -0.57 1.31
C SER A 133 -3.71 0.14 1.24
N LYS A 134 -3.67 1.42 1.62
CA LYS A 134 -2.44 2.17 1.84
C LYS A 134 -1.82 1.90 3.22
N PHE A 135 -2.56 1.26 4.13
CA PHE A 135 -2.08 0.98 5.48
C PHE A 135 -1.14 -0.23 5.48
N TRP A 136 0.16 0.03 5.31
CA TRP A 136 1.21 -0.99 5.21
C TRP A 136 1.94 -1.27 6.51
N VAL A 137 1.74 -0.43 7.53
CA VAL A 137 2.26 -0.59 8.89
C VAL A 137 1.21 -1.28 9.75
N LEU A 138 1.65 -2.16 10.65
CA LEU A 138 0.84 -2.71 11.73
C LEU A 138 1.42 -2.26 13.08
N HIS A 139 0.64 -1.42 13.77
CA HIS A 139 0.88 -0.94 15.12
C HIS A 139 0.36 -1.94 16.14
N ASP A 140 1.12 -2.19 17.22
CA ASP A 140 0.65 -2.97 18.36
C ASP A 140 0.37 -2.00 19.53
N PRO A 141 -0.88 -1.88 20.04
CA PRO A 141 -2.10 -2.63 19.70
C PRO A 141 -3.04 -1.90 18.72
N ASP A 142 -2.65 -0.74 18.19
CA ASP A 142 -3.56 0.21 17.53
C ASP A 142 -4.04 -0.22 16.12
N GLY A 143 -3.42 -1.25 15.54
CA GLY A 143 -3.83 -1.83 14.27
C GLY A 143 -3.14 -1.19 13.06
N PRO A 144 -3.71 -1.32 11.84
CA PRO A 144 -3.02 -0.93 10.63
C PRO A 144 -3.00 0.60 10.39
N GLY A 145 -1.88 1.11 9.90
CA GLY A 145 -1.65 2.52 9.55
C GLY A 145 -0.72 2.69 8.35
N ASP A 146 -0.54 3.94 7.87
CA ASP A 146 0.36 4.28 6.75
C ASP A 146 1.65 5.00 7.17
N THR A 147 1.81 5.24 8.47
CA THR A 147 2.96 5.96 9.03
C THR A 147 3.58 5.08 10.10
N LEU A 148 4.90 4.96 10.13
CA LEU A 148 5.59 4.38 11.29
C LEU A 148 5.45 5.34 12.47
N GLU A 149 5.13 4.86 13.66
CA GLU A 149 4.86 5.65 14.87
C GLU A 149 5.55 5.09 16.12
N ALA A 150 6.01 3.84 16.10
CA ALA A 150 6.65 3.18 17.23
C ALA A 150 7.78 2.21 16.82
N ASP A 151 8.63 1.85 17.80
CA ASP A 151 9.78 0.96 17.60
C ASP A 151 9.37 -0.50 17.32
N ASP A 152 8.21 -0.91 17.81
CA ASP A 152 7.61 -2.23 17.68
C ASP A 152 6.71 -2.39 16.44
N ASP A 153 6.52 -1.32 15.66
CA ASP A 153 5.81 -1.37 14.39
C ASP A 153 6.35 -2.45 13.46
N THR A 154 5.45 -3.12 12.75
CA THR A 154 5.79 -4.17 11.78
C THR A 154 5.21 -3.86 10.40
N THR A 155 5.74 -4.50 9.36
CA THR A 155 5.28 -4.30 7.98
C THR A 155 4.38 -5.42 7.50
N LEU A 156 3.38 -5.09 6.69
CA LEU A 156 2.48 -6.05 6.04
C LEU A 156 3.04 -6.64 4.73
N PHE A 157 4.22 -6.19 4.31
CA PHE A 157 5.02 -6.80 3.24
C PHE A 157 6.28 -7.46 3.84
N PRO A 158 7.00 -8.31 3.07
CA PRO A 158 8.17 -9.03 3.57
C PRO A 158 9.25 -8.09 4.14
N GLU A 159 9.62 -8.28 5.40
CA GLU A 159 10.34 -7.26 6.15
C GLU A 159 11.81 -7.10 5.68
N ARG A 160 12.36 -8.12 4.99
CA ARG A 160 13.68 -8.05 4.34
C ARG A 160 13.79 -6.93 3.30
N LEU A 161 12.68 -6.62 2.63
CA LEU A 161 12.63 -5.54 1.64
C LEU A 161 12.81 -4.18 2.32
N LEU A 162 12.28 -4.00 3.52
CA LEU A 162 12.46 -2.77 4.28
C LEU A 162 13.95 -2.55 4.62
N VAL A 163 14.63 -3.58 5.12
CA VAL A 163 16.06 -3.51 5.47
C VAL A 163 16.91 -3.14 4.25
N LYS A 164 16.73 -3.83 3.13
CA LYS A 164 17.43 -3.51 1.87
C LYS A 164 17.08 -2.11 1.37
N GLY A 165 15.80 -1.73 1.46
CA GLY A 165 15.28 -0.43 1.07
C GLY A 165 15.89 0.75 1.85
N ILE A 166 16.11 0.57 3.16
CA ILE A 166 16.80 1.54 4.01
C ILE A 166 18.29 1.60 3.65
N LEU A 167 18.95 0.44 3.52
CA LEU A 167 20.39 0.34 3.31
C LEU A 167 20.86 1.10 2.06
N TRP A 168 20.25 0.84 0.90
CA TRP A 168 20.70 1.48 -0.35
C TRP A 168 20.41 2.98 -0.34
N ARG A 169 19.29 3.42 0.26
CA ARG A 169 18.95 4.84 0.41
C ARG A 169 19.93 5.57 1.32
N TRP A 170 20.31 4.94 2.43
CA TRP A 170 21.31 5.50 3.33
C TRP A 170 22.65 5.67 2.62
N LYS A 171 23.11 4.64 1.90
CA LYS A 171 24.36 4.73 1.12
C LYS A 171 24.29 5.85 0.08
N ARG A 172 23.17 5.96 -0.64
CA ARG A 172 22.92 7.05 -1.60
C ARG A 172 22.98 8.42 -0.93
N GLN A 173 22.33 8.60 0.21
CA GLN A 173 22.34 9.85 0.97
C GLN A 173 23.76 10.24 1.44
N LYS A 174 24.59 9.25 1.79
CA LYS A 174 26.00 9.46 2.18
C LYS A 174 26.96 9.59 0.99
N GLY A 175 26.49 9.46 -0.25
CA GLY A 175 27.33 9.51 -1.44
C GLY A 175 28.26 8.29 -1.60
N LEU A 176 27.90 7.16 -0.99
CA LEU A 176 28.62 5.89 -1.10
C LEU A 176 28.10 5.09 -2.30
N PRO A 177 28.89 4.15 -2.85
CA PRO A 177 28.41 3.22 -3.88
C PRO A 177 27.19 2.43 -3.38
N PHE A 178 26.08 2.51 -4.12
CA PHE A 178 24.79 1.91 -3.73
C PHE A 178 24.16 1.05 -4.83
N ASP A 179 24.69 1.09 -6.06
CA ASP A 179 24.07 0.46 -7.23
C ASP A 179 23.86 -1.05 -7.06
N ASP A 180 24.84 -1.76 -6.49
CA ASP A 180 24.73 -3.20 -6.25
C ASP A 180 23.62 -3.52 -5.23
N ASN A 181 23.51 -2.74 -4.14
CA ASN A 181 22.46 -2.95 -3.15
C ASN A 181 21.07 -2.58 -3.68
N LEU A 182 20.98 -1.59 -4.57
CA LEU A 182 19.74 -1.29 -5.28
C LEU A 182 19.37 -2.45 -6.22
N ALA A 183 20.33 -3.00 -6.98
CA ALA A 183 20.07 -4.15 -7.85
C ALA A 183 19.61 -5.39 -7.06
N GLU A 184 20.21 -5.66 -5.90
CA GLU A 184 19.77 -6.73 -5.00
C GLU A 184 18.37 -6.47 -4.43
N PHE A 185 18.04 -5.22 -4.07
CA PHE A 185 16.70 -4.85 -3.62
C PHE A 185 15.66 -5.08 -4.71
N GLU A 186 15.95 -4.64 -5.95
CA GLU A 186 15.06 -4.81 -7.10
C GLU A 186 14.83 -6.29 -7.46
N ALA A 187 15.88 -7.10 -7.40
CA ALA A 187 15.80 -8.54 -7.66
C ALA A 187 14.93 -9.25 -6.60
N ASP A 188 15.19 -8.98 -5.32
CA ASP A 188 14.39 -9.54 -4.22
C ASP A 188 12.95 -9.06 -4.28
N LEU A 189 12.71 -7.78 -4.57
CA LEU A 189 11.36 -7.24 -4.66
C LEU A 189 10.56 -8.00 -5.72
N LEU A 190 11.13 -8.23 -6.91
CA LEU A 190 10.47 -9.01 -7.94
C LEU A 190 10.18 -10.44 -7.49
N GLN A 191 11.13 -11.07 -6.80
CA GLN A 191 10.96 -12.41 -6.26
C GLN A 191 9.83 -12.46 -5.22
N GLU A 192 9.77 -11.51 -4.29
CA GLU A 192 8.71 -11.40 -3.28
C GLU A 192 7.34 -11.19 -3.90
N ILE A 193 7.25 -10.33 -4.93
CA ILE A 193 5.99 -10.08 -5.64
C ILE A 193 5.47 -11.37 -6.29
N ASN A 194 6.34 -12.18 -6.87
CA ASN A 194 5.95 -13.45 -7.48
C ASN A 194 5.54 -14.48 -6.42
N ALA A 195 6.32 -14.58 -5.33
CA ALA A 195 6.03 -15.47 -4.21
C ALA A 195 4.69 -15.13 -3.54
N ASP A 196 4.43 -13.84 -3.29
CA ASP A 196 3.18 -13.35 -2.69
C ASP A 196 1.97 -13.65 -3.58
N ARG A 197 2.14 -13.65 -4.91
CA ARG A 197 1.08 -14.06 -5.86
C ARG A 197 0.89 -15.58 -5.95
N GLY A 198 1.73 -16.38 -5.30
CA GLY A 198 1.76 -17.84 -5.46
C GLY A 198 2.24 -18.28 -6.85
N ALA A 199 2.87 -17.40 -7.61
CA ALA A 199 3.52 -17.70 -8.88
C ALA A 199 4.99 -18.02 -8.59
N SER A 200 5.29 -19.30 -8.31
CA SER A 200 6.66 -19.79 -8.12
C SER A 200 7.47 -19.78 -9.41
#